data_AF-A0AAN8JGU6-F1
#
_entry.id   AF-A0AAN8JGU6-F1
#
_cell.length_a   1.000
_cell.length_b   1.000
_cell.length_c   1.000
_cell.angle_alpha   90.00
_cell.angle_beta   90.00
_cell.angle_gamma   90.00
#
_symmetry.space_group_name_H-M   'P 1'
#
loop_
_entity.id
_entity.type
_entity.pdbx_description
1 polymer ?
#
loop_
_entity_poly.entity_id
_entity_poly.type
_entity_poly.pdbx_seq_one_letter_code
_entity_poly.pdbx_strand_id
1 'polypeptide(L)'
;MFWPFWFQVLGFTLVQTVSGLQWIAGNGTIPSTAVPVRPNGVSLFYFCEVVVSSKGGQRIPGTLKPPDNSSCKYEEDAVVKSSTVFNVLVNPGGTALKWVYRSPLMTGVPAGAVKCHEGDNCYLGQSVHSEGICAELPGKIFSDQTQMIMTNDKGIFKCPFKMYFVETM
;
A
#
# COMPACT_ATOMS: atom_id res chain seq x y z
N MET A 1 -42.92 -45.39 13.89
CA MET A 1 -41.51 -45.27 13.49
C MET A 1 -41.33 -43.86 12.92
N PHE A 2 -40.96 -42.90 13.77
CA PHE A 2 -40.78 -41.49 13.38
C PHE A 2 -39.41 -41.05 13.91
N TRP A 3 -38.51 -40.65 13.01
CA TRP A 3 -37.21 -40.06 13.31
C TRP A 3 -37.33 -38.53 13.23
N PRO A 4 -36.72 -37.75 14.15
CA PRO A 4 -36.57 -36.32 13.95
C PRO A 4 -35.24 -36.01 13.25
N PHE A 5 -35.31 -35.31 12.12
CA PHE A 5 -34.16 -34.68 11.48
C PHE A 5 -33.80 -33.41 12.25
N TRP A 6 -32.62 -33.40 12.87
CA TRP A 6 -32.00 -32.18 13.39
C TRP A 6 -31.15 -31.55 12.29
N PHE A 7 -31.58 -30.41 11.73
CA PHE A 7 -30.72 -29.55 10.92
C PHE A 7 -29.89 -28.67 11.85
N GLN A 8 -28.61 -28.98 12.02
CA GLN A 8 -27.66 -28.05 12.61
C GLN A 8 -27.26 -27.01 11.55
N VAL A 9 -27.76 -25.79 11.71
CA VAL A 9 -27.29 -24.62 10.97
C VAL A 9 -25.97 -24.19 11.60
N LEU A 10 -24.84 -24.54 10.97
CA LEU A 10 -23.53 -24.02 11.33
C LEU A 10 -23.48 -22.54 10.93
N GLY A 11 -23.67 -21.66 11.92
CA GLY A 11 -23.45 -20.23 11.78
C GLY A 11 -21.97 -19.94 11.55
N PHE A 12 -21.59 -19.60 10.32
CA PHE A 12 -20.27 -19.05 10.00
C PHE A 12 -20.18 -17.62 10.56
N THR A 13 -19.48 -17.45 11.68
CA THR A 13 -19.07 -16.12 12.14
C THR A 13 -17.92 -15.62 11.25
N LEU A 14 -18.22 -14.63 10.41
CA LEU A 14 -17.21 -13.87 9.65
C LEU A 14 -16.33 -13.09 10.64
N VAL A 15 -15.09 -13.55 10.83
CA VAL A 15 -14.06 -12.77 11.53
C VAL A 15 -13.57 -11.71 10.56
N GLN A 16 -14.10 -10.49 10.66
CA GLN A 16 -13.52 -9.34 9.98
C GLN A 16 -12.24 -8.92 10.70
N THR A 17 -11.09 -9.14 10.08
CA THR A 17 -9.81 -8.61 10.57
C THR A 17 -9.83 -7.10 10.40
N VAL A 18 -9.93 -6.37 11.50
CA VAL A 18 -9.84 -4.90 11.50
C VAL A 18 -8.37 -4.53 11.32
N SER A 19 -8.04 -3.88 10.20
CA SER A 19 -6.71 -3.28 9.99
C SER A 19 -6.50 -2.14 11.00
N GLY A 20 -5.32 -2.11 11.63
CA GLY A 20 -4.93 -1.02 12.52
C GLY A 20 -4.41 0.21 11.78
N LEU A 21 -4.23 0.11 10.46
CA LEU A 21 -3.79 1.20 9.61
C LEU A 21 -4.96 2.04 9.12
N GLN A 22 -4.74 3.34 9.00
CA GLN A 22 -5.76 4.29 8.58
C GLN A 22 -5.18 5.33 7.62
N TRP A 23 -6.02 5.85 6.73
CA TRP A 23 -5.67 6.97 5.86
C TRP A 23 -6.26 8.24 6.45
N ILE A 24 -5.41 9.20 6.83
CA ILE A 24 -5.82 10.48 7.41
C ILE A 24 -5.44 11.62 6.47
N ALA A 25 -6.32 12.61 6.32
CA ALA A 25 -6.03 13.80 5.53
C ALA A 25 -4.74 14.48 6.03
N GLY A 26 -3.74 14.60 5.15
CA GLY A 26 -2.47 15.22 5.49
C GLY A 26 -2.57 16.75 5.55
N ASN A 27 -3.48 17.35 4.77
CA ASN A 27 -3.64 18.82 4.67
C ASN A 27 -2.30 19.56 4.47
N GLY A 28 -1.37 18.99 3.69
CA GLY A 28 -0.02 19.53 3.49
C GLY A 28 0.97 19.30 4.66
N THR A 29 0.56 18.53 5.67
CA THR A 29 1.39 18.15 6.83
C THR A 29 1.42 16.63 6.98
N ILE A 30 2.50 16.11 7.58
CA ILE A 30 2.64 14.68 7.86
C ILE A 30 2.24 14.46 9.32
N PRO A 31 1.21 13.65 9.62
CA PRO A 31 0.85 13.32 10.99
C PRO A 31 2.01 12.67 11.75
N SER A 32 2.10 12.89 13.06
CA SER A 32 3.14 12.26 13.91
C SER A 32 3.03 10.73 13.97
N THR A 33 1.85 10.18 13.70
CA THR A 33 1.56 8.74 13.62
C THR A 33 1.71 8.17 12.21
N ALA A 34 2.21 8.95 11.26
CA ALA A 34 2.46 8.50 9.89
C ALA A 34 3.49 7.38 9.86
N VAL A 35 3.25 6.37 9.02
CA VAL A 35 4.12 5.20 8.92
C VAL A 35 5.40 5.57 8.16
N PRO A 36 6.58 5.58 8.82
CA PRO A 36 7.82 5.90 8.14
C PRO A 36 8.31 4.70 7.31
N VAL A 37 8.69 4.96 6.07
CA VAL A 37 9.24 3.95 5.15
C VAL A 37 10.66 4.35 4.78
N ARG A 38 11.61 3.42 4.90
CA ARG A 38 13.03 3.64 4.55
C ARG A 38 13.53 2.52 3.65
N PRO A 39 13.21 2.54 2.34
CA PRO A 39 13.54 1.43 1.44
C PRO A 39 15.04 1.15 1.35
N ASN A 40 15.85 2.20 1.42
CA ASN A 40 17.32 2.15 1.38
C ASN A 40 17.97 2.33 2.77
N GLY A 41 17.19 2.28 3.85
CA GLY A 41 17.66 2.50 5.22
C GLY A 41 18.01 3.96 5.59
N VAL A 42 18.13 4.87 4.62
CA VAL A 42 18.60 6.26 4.83
C VAL A 42 17.49 7.27 4.58
N SER A 43 16.90 7.22 3.39
CA SER A 43 15.87 8.15 2.93
C SER A 43 14.53 7.82 3.55
N LEU A 44 13.93 8.82 4.21
CA LEU A 44 12.60 8.72 4.77
C LEU A 44 11.54 9.01 3.69
N PHE A 45 10.53 8.18 3.65
CA PHE A 45 9.34 8.32 2.82
C PHE A 45 8.09 8.00 3.62
N TYR A 46 6.95 8.41 3.08
CA TYR A 46 5.62 8.07 3.58
C TYR A 46 4.74 7.62 2.42
N PHE A 47 3.80 6.72 2.70
CA PHE A 47 2.71 6.42 1.79
C PHE A 47 1.66 7.54 1.86
N CYS A 48 1.24 8.00 0.69
CA CYS A 48 0.13 8.94 0.55
C CYS A 48 -0.89 8.39 -0.45
N GLU A 49 -2.11 8.90 -0.42
CA GLU A 49 -3.12 8.64 -1.46
C GLU A 49 -3.79 9.95 -1.88
N VAL A 50 -4.17 10.03 -3.15
CA VAL A 50 -4.85 11.19 -3.74
C VAL A 50 -6.21 10.75 -4.24
N VAL A 51 -7.24 11.55 -3.96
CA VAL A 51 -8.59 11.37 -4.51
C VAL A 51 -8.67 12.11 -5.83
N VAL A 52 -8.85 11.39 -6.93
CA VAL A 52 -8.86 11.96 -8.28
C VAL A 52 -10.29 12.15 -8.78
N SER A 53 -10.77 13.39 -8.75
CA SER A 53 -12.14 13.75 -9.14
C SER A 53 -12.44 13.44 -10.61
N SER A 54 -11.45 13.56 -11.51
CA SER A 54 -11.60 13.23 -12.93
C SER A 54 -11.87 11.74 -13.19
N LYS A 55 -11.57 10.87 -12.22
CA LYS A 55 -11.84 9.42 -12.28
C LYS A 55 -12.94 9.00 -11.30
N GLY A 56 -13.93 9.86 -11.10
CA GLY A 56 -15.08 9.55 -10.25
C GLY A 56 -14.74 9.40 -8.76
N GLY A 57 -13.66 10.06 -8.31
CA GLY A 57 -13.21 9.97 -6.92
C GLY A 57 -12.37 8.74 -6.61
N GLN A 58 -11.79 8.10 -7.64
CA GLN A 58 -10.82 7.02 -7.46
C GLN A 58 -9.65 7.48 -6.58
N ARG A 59 -9.21 6.60 -5.68
CA ARG A 59 -8.05 6.82 -4.81
C ARG A 59 -6.82 6.18 -5.44
N ILE A 60 -5.76 6.97 -5.60
CA ILE A 60 -4.50 6.51 -6.18
C ILE A 60 -3.40 6.68 -5.12
N PRO A 61 -2.72 5.60 -4.71
CA PRO A 61 -1.59 5.69 -3.81
C PRO A 61 -0.36 6.30 -4.52
N GLY A 62 0.47 6.92 -3.72
CA GLY A 62 1.71 7.54 -4.12
C GLY A 62 2.73 7.57 -3.00
N THR A 63 3.74 8.38 -3.20
CA THR A 63 4.86 8.54 -2.29
C THR A 63 5.04 10.01 -1.93
N LEU A 64 5.42 10.22 -0.67
CA LEU A 64 5.80 11.52 -0.14
C LEU A 64 7.21 11.44 0.44
N LYS A 65 8.06 12.41 0.11
CA LYS A 65 9.47 12.45 0.53
C LYS A 65 9.80 13.77 1.22
N PRO A 66 10.09 13.76 2.54
CA PRO A 66 10.60 14.95 3.22
C PRO A 66 11.96 15.42 2.67
N PRO A 67 12.27 16.72 2.71
CA PRO A 67 11.48 17.82 3.27
C PRO A 67 10.39 18.35 2.33
N ASP A 68 10.25 17.80 1.12
CA ASP A 68 9.18 18.13 0.18
C ASP A 68 7.85 17.49 0.61
N ASN A 69 7.39 17.91 1.80
CA ASN A 69 6.11 17.50 2.38
C ASN A 69 4.92 18.15 1.66
N SER A 70 5.20 18.94 0.63
CA SER A 70 4.22 19.76 -0.06
C SER A 70 3.38 18.95 -1.03
N SER A 71 3.88 17.81 -1.52
CA SER A 71 3.16 17.06 -2.54
C SER A 71 3.35 15.54 -2.53
N CYS A 72 2.23 14.84 -2.70
CA CYS A 72 2.18 13.41 -2.96
C CYS A 72 2.42 13.16 -4.45
N LYS A 73 3.42 12.34 -4.78
CA LYS A 73 3.75 11.93 -6.16
C LYS A 73 3.09 10.60 -6.44
N TYR A 74 2.26 10.54 -7.49
CA TYR A 74 1.53 9.33 -7.86
C TYR A 74 1.55 9.14 -9.37
N GLU A 75 1.29 7.92 -9.81
CA GLU A 75 1.17 7.57 -11.22
C GLU A 75 -0.30 7.55 -11.60
N GLU A 76 -0.67 8.32 -12.62
CA GLU A 76 -1.99 8.29 -13.25
C GLU A 76 -1.82 8.27 -14.77
N ASP A 77 -2.40 7.27 -15.43
CA ASP A 77 -2.36 7.11 -16.89
C ASP A 77 -0.94 7.08 -17.45
N ALA A 78 -0.04 6.37 -16.77
CA ALA A 78 1.39 6.26 -17.08
C ALA A 78 2.16 7.59 -17.03
N VAL A 79 1.65 8.59 -16.30
CA VAL A 79 2.31 9.89 -16.08
C VAL A 79 2.47 10.15 -14.58
N VAL A 80 3.62 10.70 -14.17
CA VAL A 80 3.80 11.19 -12.80
C VAL A 80 2.99 12.47 -12.62
N LYS A 81 2.08 12.46 -11.65
CA LYS A 81 1.37 13.63 -11.18
C LYS A 81 1.72 13.92 -9.73
N SER A 82 1.40 15.14 -9.32
CA SER A 82 1.73 15.69 -8.02
C SER A 82 0.50 16.38 -7.47
N SER A 83 0.13 16.09 -6.22
CA SER A 83 -1.00 16.75 -5.55
C SER A 83 -0.57 17.26 -4.18
N THR A 84 -0.99 18.48 -3.83
CA THR A 84 -0.83 19.05 -2.48
C THR A 84 -1.95 18.63 -1.53
N VAL A 85 -3.03 18.07 -2.07
CA VAL A 85 -4.17 17.51 -1.32
C VAL A 85 -4.06 15.99 -1.38
N PHE A 86 -3.76 15.39 -0.24
CA PHE A 86 -3.54 13.95 -0.09
C PHE A 86 -3.88 13.47 1.31
N ASN A 87 -4.16 12.17 1.44
CA ASN A 87 -4.18 11.48 2.72
C ASN A 87 -2.85 10.77 2.94
N VAL A 88 -2.49 10.51 4.19
CA VAL A 88 -1.26 9.84 4.62
C VAL A 88 -1.63 8.58 5.37
N LEU A 89 -0.90 7.49 5.13
CA LEU A 89 -1.06 6.26 5.89
C LEU A 89 -0.48 6.42 7.29
N VAL A 90 -1.30 6.17 8.30
CA VAL A 90 -0.94 6.26 9.72
C VAL A 90 -1.16 4.93 10.42
N ASN A 91 -0.45 4.75 11.54
CA ASN A 91 -0.60 3.61 12.44
C ASN A 91 -0.84 4.10 13.88
N PRO A 92 -2.03 4.64 14.18
CA PRO A 92 -2.33 5.19 15.51
C PRO A 92 -2.34 4.11 16.60
N GLY A 93 -2.72 2.87 16.25
CA GLY A 93 -2.77 1.75 17.17
C GLY A 93 -1.42 1.09 17.46
N GLY A 94 -0.35 1.50 16.78
CA GLY A 94 0.98 0.90 16.95
C GLY A 94 1.02 -0.57 16.54
N THR A 95 0.17 -0.99 15.60
CA THR A 95 0.15 -2.36 15.07
C THR A 95 1.52 -2.73 14.55
N ALA A 96 1.98 -3.95 14.80
CA ALA A 96 3.27 -4.39 14.31
C ALA A 96 3.21 -4.56 12.77
N LEU A 97 4.24 -4.03 12.11
CA LEU A 97 4.35 -4.00 10.64
C LEU A 97 5.64 -4.71 10.23
N LYS A 98 5.58 -5.46 9.15
CA LYS A 98 6.76 -6.11 8.57
C LYS A 98 6.74 -6.05 7.07
N TRP A 99 7.90 -6.35 6.50
CA TRP A 99 8.08 -6.50 5.07
C TRP A 99 8.21 -7.97 4.71
N VAL A 100 7.47 -8.40 3.68
CA VAL A 100 7.53 -9.77 3.19
C VAL A 100 7.91 -9.75 1.71
N TYR A 101 9.10 -10.28 1.42
CA TYR A 101 9.52 -10.48 0.05
C TYR A 101 8.72 -11.61 -0.62
N ARG A 102 8.33 -11.40 -1.87
CA ARG A 102 7.79 -12.44 -2.74
C ARG A 102 8.56 -12.46 -4.06
N SER A 103 9.12 -13.62 -4.36
CA SER A 103 9.74 -13.91 -5.65
C SER A 103 8.72 -13.73 -6.78
N PRO A 104 9.12 -13.21 -7.95
CA PRO A 104 8.28 -13.17 -9.15
C PRO A 104 7.70 -14.53 -9.56
N LEU A 105 8.36 -15.62 -9.17
CA LEU A 105 7.95 -16.99 -9.47
C LEU A 105 6.90 -17.56 -8.49
N MET A 106 6.67 -16.88 -7.36
CA MET A 106 5.65 -17.30 -6.39
C MET A 106 4.33 -16.58 -6.66
N THR A 107 3.26 -17.36 -6.76
CA THR A 107 1.91 -16.82 -6.83
C THR A 107 1.37 -16.55 -5.42
N GLY A 108 0.47 -15.57 -5.32
CA GLY A 108 -0.25 -15.28 -4.09
C GLY A 108 0.29 -14.10 -3.28
N VAL A 109 -0.65 -13.41 -2.64
CA VAL A 109 -0.38 -12.26 -1.78
C VAL A 109 -0.13 -12.76 -0.36
N PRO A 110 0.88 -12.24 0.37
CA PRO A 110 1.07 -12.58 1.78
C PRO A 110 -0.18 -12.28 2.62
N ALA A 111 -0.47 -13.13 3.60
CA ALA A 111 -1.49 -12.83 4.60
C ALA A 111 -1.14 -11.52 5.32
N GLY A 112 -2.15 -10.66 5.55
CA GLY A 112 -1.98 -9.36 6.18
C GLY A 112 -1.38 -8.28 5.27
N ALA A 113 -1.20 -8.54 3.96
CA ALA A 113 -0.73 -7.51 3.04
C ALA A 113 -1.69 -6.30 3.02
N VAL A 114 -1.12 -5.12 3.19
CA VAL A 114 -1.86 -3.87 3.28
C VAL A 114 -2.40 -3.51 1.91
N LYS A 115 -3.73 -3.53 1.76
CA LYS A 115 -4.39 -3.13 0.52
C LYS A 115 -4.27 -1.63 0.30
N CYS A 116 -4.14 -1.25 -0.96
CA CYS A 116 -4.33 0.11 -1.42
C CYS A 116 -5.74 0.26 -2.04
N HIS A 117 -6.20 1.48 -2.26
CA HIS A 117 -7.55 1.76 -2.77
C HIS A 117 -7.66 1.90 -4.30
N GLU A 118 -6.62 1.51 -5.04
CA GLU A 118 -6.61 1.55 -6.51
C GLU A 118 -6.98 0.18 -7.08
N GLY A 119 -8.28 -0.09 -7.20
CA GLY A 119 -8.78 -1.40 -7.66
C GLY A 119 -8.63 -2.51 -6.61
N ASP A 120 -9.06 -3.72 -6.96
CA ASP A 120 -9.24 -4.82 -6.00
C ASP A 120 -7.95 -5.56 -5.62
N ASN A 121 -6.95 -5.48 -6.50
CA ASN A 121 -5.70 -6.25 -6.47
C ASN A 121 -4.47 -5.40 -6.09
N CYS A 122 -4.68 -4.20 -5.57
CA CYS A 122 -3.60 -3.30 -5.21
C CYS A 122 -3.16 -3.42 -3.75
N TYR A 123 -1.85 -3.44 -3.54
CA TYR A 123 -1.20 -3.58 -2.25
C TYR A 123 -0.05 -2.58 -2.12
N LEU A 124 0.26 -2.18 -0.89
CA LEU A 124 1.42 -1.34 -0.61
C LEU A 124 2.70 -2.18 -0.54
N GLY A 125 3.79 -1.60 -1.01
CA GLY A 125 5.08 -2.26 -1.03
C GLY A 125 6.25 -1.29 -1.15
N GLN A 126 7.44 -1.85 -1.19
CA GLN A 126 8.65 -1.13 -1.58
C GLN A 126 9.53 -2.03 -2.47
N SER A 127 10.41 -1.42 -3.24
CA SER A 127 11.53 -2.14 -3.82
C SER A 127 12.79 -1.91 -2.97
N VAL A 128 13.71 -2.87 -3.01
CA VAL A 128 14.99 -2.83 -2.32
C VAL A 128 16.12 -2.95 -3.35
N HIS A 129 17.32 -2.46 -2.99
CA HIS A 129 18.47 -2.39 -3.88
C HIS A 129 18.70 -3.71 -4.63
N SER A 130 18.75 -3.62 -5.96
CA SER A 130 19.18 -4.71 -6.83
C SER A 130 20.22 -4.17 -7.79
N GLU A 131 21.39 -3.78 -7.27
CA GLU A 131 22.56 -3.37 -8.06
C GLU A 131 22.25 -2.28 -9.13
N GLY A 132 21.34 -1.35 -8.81
CA GLY A 132 20.92 -0.27 -9.71
C GLY A 132 19.79 -0.62 -10.69
N ILE A 133 19.26 -1.85 -10.70
CA ILE A 133 18.13 -2.27 -11.54
C ILE A 133 16.81 -1.63 -11.07
N CYS A 134 16.64 -1.46 -9.77
CA CYS A 134 15.43 -0.89 -9.17
C CYS A 134 15.71 0.37 -8.37
N ALA A 135 14.81 1.35 -8.49
CA ALA A 135 14.82 2.52 -7.63
C ALA A 135 14.20 2.16 -6.27
N GLU A 136 15.00 2.26 -5.20
CA GLU A 136 14.58 1.95 -3.83
C GLU A 136 13.58 2.98 -3.31
N LEU A 137 12.30 2.69 -3.54
CA LEU A 137 11.19 3.59 -3.28
C LEU A 137 10.01 2.80 -2.73
N PRO A 138 9.13 3.44 -1.92
CA PRO A 138 7.80 2.90 -1.69
C PRO A 138 7.00 2.94 -2.99
N GLY A 139 5.98 2.10 -3.07
CA GLY A 139 5.11 2.07 -4.23
C GLY A 139 3.90 1.16 -4.05
N LYS A 140 3.26 0.88 -5.18
CA LYS A 140 2.08 0.04 -5.29
C LYS A 140 2.41 -1.26 -6.03
N ILE A 141 1.82 -2.35 -5.57
CA ILE A 141 1.93 -3.69 -6.15
C ILE A 141 0.53 -4.10 -6.60
N PHE A 142 0.37 -4.39 -7.88
CA PHE A 142 -0.81 -5.11 -8.36
C PHE A 142 -0.49 -6.60 -8.39
N SER A 143 -1.32 -7.41 -7.72
CA SER A 143 -1.06 -8.86 -7.57
C SER A 143 -1.14 -9.63 -8.88
N ASP A 144 -1.85 -9.08 -9.88
CA ASP A 144 -1.98 -9.60 -11.25
C ASP A 144 -0.91 -9.09 -12.22
N GLN A 145 -0.09 -8.12 -11.82
CA GLN A 145 1.02 -7.61 -12.63
C GLN A 145 2.33 -8.28 -12.25
N THR A 146 3.35 -8.24 -13.10
CA THR A 146 4.68 -8.81 -12.80
C THR A 146 5.60 -7.86 -12.03
N GLN A 147 5.32 -6.56 -12.06
CA GLN A 147 6.17 -5.52 -11.50
C GLN A 147 5.37 -4.64 -10.54
N MET A 148 6.06 -4.10 -9.53
CA MET A 148 5.54 -3.00 -8.73
C MET A 148 5.83 -1.66 -9.41
N ILE A 149 4.99 -0.66 -9.13
CA ILE A 149 5.11 0.70 -9.66
C ILE A 149 5.51 1.63 -8.52
N MET A 150 6.51 2.46 -8.77
CA MET A 150 7.02 3.45 -7.84
C MET A 150 7.16 4.79 -8.55
N THR A 151 7.02 5.89 -7.81
CA THR A 151 7.10 7.24 -8.35
C THR A 151 8.01 8.11 -7.49
N ASN A 152 8.73 9.02 -8.15
CA ASN A 152 9.39 10.16 -7.53
C ASN A 152 9.53 11.31 -8.56
N ASP A 153 10.28 12.36 -8.22
CA ASP A 153 10.49 13.53 -9.09
C ASP A 153 11.18 13.23 -10.42
N LYS A 154 11.87 12.09 -10.54
CA LYS A 154 12.56 11.67 -11.77
C LYS A 154 11.66 10.88 -12.71
N GLY A 155 10.50 10.40 -12.26
CA GLY A 155 9.57 9.65 -13.12
C GLY A 155 8.93 8.42 -12.46
N ILE A 156 8.42 7.54 -13.32
CA ILE A 156 7.84 6.24 -12.95
C ILE A 156 8.93 5.18 -13.05
N PHE A 157 9.03 4.36 -12.02
CA PHE A 157 9.92 3.22 -11.95
C PHE A 157 9.11 1.94 -11.82
N LYS A 158 9.58 0.88 -12.46
CA LYS A 158 8.99 -0.46 -12.37
C LYS A 158 10.04 -1.43 -11.88
N CYS A 159 9.68 -2.30 -10.95
CA CYS A 159 10.60 -3.28 -10.39
C CYS A 159 9.93 -4.66 -10.27
N PRO A 160 10.56 -5.75 -10.72
CA PRO A 160 10.01 -7.09 -10.53
C PRO A 160 10.13 -7.58 -9.08
N PHE A 161 11.03 -6.99 -8.27
CA PHE A 161 11.17 -7.33 -6.87
C PHE A 161 10.04 -6.70 -6.05
N LYS A 162 9.18 -7.55 -5.48
CA LYS A 162 8.02 -7.14 -4.69
C LYS A 162 8.24 -7.45 -3.22
N MET A 163 8.37 -6.40 -2.43
CA MET A 163 8.40 -6.50 -0.97
C MET A 163 7.11 -5.88 -0.43
N TYR A 164 6.18 -6.76 -0.03
CA TYR A 164 4.86 -6.37 0.45
C TYR A 164 4.94 -5.78 1.84
N PHE A 165 4.15 -4.74 2.06
CA PHE A 165 3.91 -4.21 3.40
C PHE A 165 2.80 -5.00 4.08
N VAL A 166 3.06 -5.51 5.27
CA VAL A 166 2.19 -6.49 5.94
C VAL A 166 1.95 -6.08 7.40
N GLU A 167 0.69 -6.11 7.81
CA GLU A 167 0.29 -6.07 9.23
C GLU A 167 0.47 -7.46 9.85
N THR A 168 1.18 -7.52 10.97
CA THR A 168 1.24 -8.73 11.80
C THR A 168 0.16 -8.67 12.85
N MET A 169 -0.79 -9.60 12.76
CA MET A 169 -1.72 -9.93 13.83
C MET A 169 -1.00 -10.59 15.00
#